data_AF-A0A8D4BE87-F1
#
_entry.id   AF-A0A8D4BE87-F1
#
_cell.length_a   1.000
_cell.length_b   1.000
_cell.length_c   1.000
_cell.angle_alpha   90.00
_cell.angle_beta   90.00
_cell.angle_gamma   90.00
#
_symmetry.space_group_name_H-M   'P 1'
#
loop_
_entity.id
_entity.type
_entity.pdbx_description
1 polymer ?
#
loop_
_entity_poly.entity_id
_entity_poly.type
_entity_poly.pdbx_seq_one_letter_code
_entity_poly.pdbx_strand_id
1 'polypeptide(L)'
;MPNHRSDIAEVRAAMRAVGYTILQVEPRLENLSNLRPDVLAWASNADGELVPWAVVEYKKLRQPELVLPSLAGSRDLLGTLEHYAVINGQWFKADRGVRSLQPVDGPTLPEHGSQGLVTDRSLATSLLVQRLWFEADRLRNSGVSADRYFPSGNVLTSSRNGRPGIELPDGGFVPVRADVLWRAKRDALTEFASRGRHREFSSPRVVASAVSALVEKHLAGTVLDPFCGTGSFLWAALDHAAEQGVAAEFIGYEFDAQLAELAEGIGRDAPRHVVIEKGDSFQRGLADADVVVTAPPVGLSLADRHLLLDGSTTSEGYVAALDKCVRALKPGGRAVLQYRSLVHLRGPVRGVQDVPGRELPRSRSYRASGRSDHGHRCPFRSRRHRPH
;
A
#
# COMPACT_ATOMS: atom_id res chain seq x y z
N MET A 1 16.00 -10.47 -35.15
CA MET A 1 14.69 -9.87 -34.85
C MET A 1 14.91 -8.41 -34.50
N PRO A 2 14.28 -7.45 -35.18
CA PRO A 2 14.46 -6.04 -34.87
C PRO A 2 13.93 -5.75 -33.46
N ASN A 3 14.72 -4.98 -32.70
CA ASN A 3 14.61 -4.88 -31.25
C ASN A 3 13.54 -3.84 -30.87
N HIS A 4 12.32 -4.28 -30.58
CA HIS A 4 11.18 -3.42 -30.16
C HIS A 4 11.55 -2.41 -29.06
N ARG A 5 12.52 -2.76 -28.19
CA ARG A 5 13.07 -1.87 -27.17
C ARG A 5 13.87 -0.68 -27.72
N SER A 6 14.58 -0.85 -28.84
CA SER A 6 15.31 0.24 -29.52
C SER A 6 14.33 1.25 -30.10
N ASP A 7 13.27 0.73 -30.74
CA ASP A 7 12.24 1.56 -31.39
C ASP A 7 11.48 2.42 -30.35
N ILE A 8 11.13 1.86 -29.18
CA ILE A 8 10.52 2.63 -28.08
C ILE A 8 11.48 3.68 -27.50
N ALA A 9 12.79 3.41 -27.46
CA ALA A 9 13.77 4.37 -26.97
C ALA A 9 13.85 5.61 -27.88
N GLU A 10 13.75 5.43 -29.20
CA GLU A 10 13.68 6.52 -30.18
C GLU A 10 12.41 7.35 -30.01
N VAL A 11 11.25 6.71 -29.82
CA VAL A 11 9.99 7.40 -29.51
C VAL A 11 10.13 8.28 -28.27
N ARG A 12 10.71 7.74 -27.19
CA ARG A 12 10.96 8.52 -25.97
C ARG A 12 11.92 9.67 -26.18
N ALA A 13 12.97 9.48 -26.99
CA ALA A 13 13.92 10.53 -27.30
C ALA A 13 13.24 11.68 -28.07
N ALA A 14 12.40 11.36 -29.05
CA ALA A 14 11.63 12.36 -29.79
C ALA A 14 10.66 13.13 -28.89
N MET A 15 9.93 12.43 -28.00
CA MET A 15 9.03 13.07 -27.02
C MET A 15 9.81 13.97 -26.06
N ARG A 16 10.98 13.54 -25.57
CA ARG A 16 11.83 14.37 -24.71
C ARG A 16 12.39 15.59 -25.42
N ALA A 17 12.76 15.46 -26.70
CA ALA A 17 13.29 16.55 -27.51
C ALA A 17 12.30 17.71 -27.64
N VAL A 18 11.00 17.42 -27.63
CA VAL A 18 9.94 18.44 -27.65
C VAL A 18 9.44 18.82 -26.25
N GLY A 19 10.10 18.36 -25.20
CA GLY A 19 9.91 18.85 -23.84
C GLY A 19 9.15 17.93 -22.89
N TYR A 20 8.61 16.77 -23.31
CA TYR A 20 7.95 15.85 -22.37
C TYR A 20 8.96 15.25 -21.38
N THR A 21 8.75 15.48 -20.08
CA THR A 21 9.67 15.03 -19.02
C THR A 21 9.23 13.69 -18.41
N ILE A 22 7.93 13.52 -18.20
CA ILE A 22 7.35 12.31 -17.60
C ILE A 22 6.76 11.43 -18.70
N LEU A 23 7.42 10.30 -18.95
CA LEU A 23 7.03 9.30 -19.93
C LEU A 23 6.93 7.94 -19.26
N GLN A 24 5.76 7.30 -19.37
CA GLN A 24 5.58 5.91 -18.97
C GLN A 24 5.61 5.02 -20.21
N VAL A 25 6.47 4.00 -20.17
CA VAL A 25 6.55 2.98 -21.22
C VAL A 25 5.68 1.83 -20.82
N GLU A 26 4.73 1.49 -21.68
CA GLU A 26 3.77 0.43 -21.46
C GLU A 26 3.14 0.50 -20.04
N PRO A 27 2.53 1.63 -19.64
CA PRO A 27 1.99 1.79 -18.29
C PRO A 27 0.98 0.69 -17.99
N ARG A 28 1.02 0.17 -16.76
CA ARG A 28 -0.03 -0.72 -16.27
C ARG A 28 -1.18 0.15 -15.80
N LEU A 29 -2.30 0.09 -16.50
CA LEU A 29 -3.52 0.79 -16.11
C LEU A 29 -4.31 -0.10 -15.15
N GLU A 30 -4.75 0.46 -14.03
CA GLU A 30 -5.56 -0.29 -13.07
C GLU A 30 -6.86 -0.77 -13.74
N ASN A 31 -7.26 -2.01 -13.43
CA ASN A 31 -8.52 -2.64 -13.87
C ASN A 31 -8.65 -3.01 -15.36
N LEU A 32 -7.61 -2.86 -16.19
CA LEU A 32 -7.70 -3.20 -17.63
C LEU A 32 -6.43 -3.89 -18.15
N SER A 33 -6.48 -5.22 -18.29
CA SER A 33 -5.35 -6.02 -18.79
C SER A 33 -5.08 -5.89 -20.29
N ASN A 34 -6.05 -5.42 -21.06
CA ASN A 34 -6.04 -5.55 -22.52
C ASN A 34 -5.65 -4.27 -23.26
N LEU A 35 -5.62 -3.12 -22.58
CA LEU A 35 -5.26 -1.84 -23.18
C LEU A 35 -4.02 -1.29 -22.49
N ARG A 36 -2.89 -1.33 -23.20
CA ARG A 36 -1.58 -0.93 -22.70
C ARG A 36 -0.89 -0.11 -23.79
N PRO A 37 -1.00 1.23 -23.76
CA PRO A 37 -0.36 2.06 -24.78
C PRO A 37 1.15 1.87 -24.71
N ASP A 38 1.85 1.92 -25.85
CA ASP A 38 3.31 1.69 -25.85
C ASP A 38 4.05 2.82 -25.10
N VAL A 39 3.63 4.07 -25.28
CA VAL A 39 4.12 5.22 -24.50
C VAL A 39 2.96 6.13 -24.10
N LEU A 40 2.92 6.51 -22.83
CA LEU A 40 2.05 7.56 -22.28
C LEU A 40 2.91 8.73 -21.80
N ALA A 41 2.60 9.93 -22.26
CA ALA A 41 3.26 11.16 -21.86
C ALA A 41 2.33 12.04 -21.03
N TRP A 42 2.88 12.62 -19.98
CA TRP A 42 2.18 13.51 -19.07
C TRP A 42 2.61 14.95 -19.32
N ALA A 43 1.67 15.88 -19.20
CA ALA A 43 1.92 17.31 -19.32
C ALA A 43 0.94 18.11 -18.46
N SER A 44 1.23 19.40 -18.28
CA SER A 44 0.38 20.30 -17.52
C SER A 44 -0.92 20.55 -18.26
N ASN A 45 -2.03 20.59 -17.54
CA ASN A 45 -3.26 21.21 -18.01
C ASN A 45 -3.28 22.72 -17.70
N ALA A 46 -4.39 23.40 -18.00
CA ALA A 46 -4.54 24.83 -17.73
C ALA A 46 -4.45 25.20 -16.24
N ASP A 47 -4.74 24.25 -15.34
CA ASP A 47 -4.67 24.43 -13.89
C ASP A 47 -3.25 24.15 -13.32
N GLY A 48 -2.31 23.74 -14.17
CA GLY A 48 -0.95 23.38 -13.74
C GLY A 48 -0.83 21.98 -13.14
N GLU A 49 -1.84 21.12 -13.30
CA GLU A 49 -1.82 19.72 -12.89
C GLU A 49 -1.29 18.81 -13.99
N LEU A 50 -0.52 17.79 -13.63
CA LEU A 50 -0.06 16.78 -14.56
C LEU A 50 -1.18 15.81 -14.90
N VAL A 51 -1.54 15.76 -16.18
CA VAL A 51 -2.57 14.87 -16.72
C VAL A 51 -2.00 13.98 -17.83
N PRO A 52 -2.63 12.83 -18.12
CA PRO A 52 -2.36 12.07 -19.34
C PRO A 52 -2.57 12.98 -20.55
N TRP A 53 -1.49 13.33 -21.26
CA TRP A 53 -1.54 14.32 -22.33
C TRP A 53 -1.50 13.67 -23.70
N ALA A 54 -0.48 12.85 -23.95
CA ALA A 54 -0.28 12.21 -25.24
C ALA A 54 -0.08 10.70 -25.11
N VAL A 55 -0.65 9.96 -26.05
CA VAL A 55 -0.38 8.52 -26.22
C VAL A 55 0.32 8.30 -27.54
N VAL A 56 1.31 7.41 -27.54
CA VAL A 56 2.01 6.95 -28.74
C VAL A 56 1.89 5.44 -28.85
N GLU A 57 1.42 4.97 -30.00
CA GLU A 57 1.41 3.57 -30.38
C GLU A 57 2.48 3.30 -31.44
N TYR A 58 3.36 2.35 -31.17
CA TYR A 58 4.40 1.92 -32.10
C TYR A 58 4.03 0.59 -32.74
N LYS A 59 3.85 0.55 -34.06
CA LYS A 59 3.41 -0.67 -34.76
C LYS A 59 4.15 -0.87 -36.08
N LYS A 60 4.36 -2.15 -36.45
CA LYS A 60 4.86 -2.54 -37.78
C LYS A 60 3.70 -3.09 -38.60
N LEU A 61 3.00 -2.20 -39.30
CA LEU A 61 1.76 -2.51 -40.03
C LEU A 61 1.83 -1.94 -41.44
N ARG A 62 1.08 -2.56 -42.37
CA ARG A 62 0.95 -2.05 -43.75
C ARG A 62 -0.07 -0.92 -43.87
N GLN A 63 -1.11 -0.95 -43.04
CA GLN A 63 -2.20 0.02 -43.02
C GLN A 63 -2.16 0.78 -41.69
N PRO A 64 -1.79 2.07 -41.70
CA PRO A 64 -1.75 2.92 -40.51
C PRO A 64 -3.04 2.93 -39.70
N GLU A 65 -4.19 2.91 -40.37
CA GLU A 65 -5.51 3.10 -39.79
C GLU A 65 -5.89 2.00 -38.79
N LEU A 66 -5.24 0.83 -38.86
CA LEU A 66 -5.44 -0.27 -37.93
C LEU A 66 -5.05 0.07 -36.47
N VAL A 67 -4.30 1.15 -36.24
CA VAL A 67 -3.94 1.61 -34.89
C VAL A 67 -5.02 2.48 -34.24
N LEU A 68 -5.93 3.05 -35.03
CA LEU A 68 -6.96 4.01 -34.56
C LEU A 68 -7.84 3.45 -33.44
N PRO A 69 -8.30 2.17 -33.46
CA PRO A 69 -9.06 1.62 -32.35
C PRO A 69 -8.29 1.59 -31.03
N SER A 70 -6.98 1.34 -31.05
CA SER A 70 -6.13 1.36 -29.85
C SER A 70 -6.04 2.78 -29.28
N LEU A 71 -5.74 3.75 -30.15
CA LEU A 71 -5.66 5.17 -29.77
C LEU A 71 -7.01 5.70 -29.25
N ALA A 72 -8.12 5.33 -29.88
CA ALA A 72 -9.46 5.71 -29.42
C ALA A 72 -9.76 5.11 -28.05
N GLY A 73 -9.40 3.84 -27.84
CA GLY A 73 -9.52 3.19 -26.53
C GLY A 73 -8.67 3.87 -25.45
N SER A 74 -7.45 4.30 -25.78
CA SER A 74 -6.62 5.08 -24.86
C SER A 74 -7.22 6.46 -24.55
N ARG A 75 -7.75 7.17 -25.55
CA ARG A 75 -8.44 8.45 -25.34
C ARG A 75 -9.61 8.31 -24.38
N ASP A 76 -10.50 7.36 -24.67
CA ASP A 76 -11.75 7.20 -23.94
C ASP A 76 -11.48 6.77 -22.48
N LEU A 77 -10.37 6.06 -22.25
CA LEU A 77 -9.95 5.61 -20.93
C LEU A 77 -9.19 6.67 -20.13
N LEU A 78 -8.24 7.35 -20.78
CA LEU A 78 -7.26 8.21 -20.10
C LEU A 78 -7.58 9.70 -20.22
N GLY A 79 -8.52 10.08 -21.09
CA GLY A 79 -8.83 11.47 -21.37
C GLY A 79 -7.71 12.22 -22.08
N THR A 80 -6.84 11.50 -22.81
CA THR A 80 -5.68 12.09 -23.49
C THR A 80 -6.09 13.05 -24.59
N LEU A 81 -5.26 14.07 -24.85
CA LEU A 81 -5.54 15.12 -25.82
C LEU A 81 -4.87 14.84 -27.17
N GLU A 82 -3.67 14.26 -27.11
CA GLU A 82 -2.81 14.06 -28.26
C GLU A 82 -2.59 12.56 -28.53
N HIS A 83 -2.68 12.16 -29.79
CA HIS A 83 -2.66 10.75 -30.17
C HIS A 83 -1.74 10.56 -31.37
N TYR A 84 -0.66 9.83 -31.16
CA TYR A 84 0.35 9.58 -32.17
C TYR A 84 0.47 8.10 -32.48
N ALA A 85 0.81 7.78 -33.71
CA ALA A 85 1.26 6.47 -34.11
C ALA A 85 2.61 6.56 -34.80
N VAL A 86 3.51 5.64 -34.49
CA VAL A 86 4.78 5.47 -35.20
C VAL A 86 4.71 4.15 -35.95
N ILE A 87 4.57 4.24 -37.26
CA ILE A 87 4.33 3.09 -38.13
C ILE A 87 5.49 2.96 -39.10
N ASN A 88 6.23 1.86 -39.01
CA ASN A 88 7.43 1.60 -39.80
C ASN A 88 8.43 2.78 -39.76
N GLY A 89 8.55 3.45 -38.61
CA GLY A 89 9.44 4.59 -38.39
C GLY A 89 8.89 5.96 -38.80
N GLN A 90 7.71 6.03 -39.41
CA GLN A 90 7.06 7.29 -39.76
C GLN A 90 6.05 7.70 -38.69
N TRP A 91 6.04 8.99 -38.34
CA TRP A 91 5.09 9.56 -37.38
C TRP A 91 3.77 9.94 -38.04
N PHE A 92 2.69 9.64 -37.33
CA PHE A 92 1.34 10.02 -37.67
C PHE A 92 0.67 10.63 -36.44
N LYS A 93 -0.17 11.65 -36.65
CA LYS A 93 -1.02 12.24 -35.63
C LYS A 93 -2.48 11.94 -35.98
N ALA A 94 -3.24 11.46 -35.01
CA ALA A 94 -4.68 11.31 -35.18
C ALA A 94 -5.38 12.66 -35.05
N ASP A 95 -6.47 12.85 -35.78
CA ASP A 95 -7.35 13.99 -35.56
C ASP A 95 -8.02 13.92 -34.18
N ARG A 96 -8.67 15.01 -33.74
CA ARG A 96 -9.35 15.07 -32.42
C ARG A 96 -10.36 13.94 -32.21
N GLY A 97 -11.01 13.50 -33.30
CA GLY A 97 -11.96 12.39 -33.26
C GLY A 97 -11.32 11.01 -33.17
N VAL A 98 -10.00 10.90 -33.36
CA VAL A 98 -9.26 9.64 -33.54
C VAL A 98 -9.91 8.77 -34.64
N ARG A 99 -10.25 9.41 -35.77
CA ARG A 99 -10.94 8.79 -36.91
C ARG A 99 -10.04 8.69 -38.15
N SER A 100 -8.98 9.48 -38.19
CA SER A 100 -8.04 9.57 -39.30
C SER A 100 -6.64 9.84 -38.79
N LEU A 101 -5.64 9.46 -39.58
CA LEU A 101 -4.23 9.73 -39.32
C LEU A 101 -3.69 10.66 -40.40
N GLN A 102 -2.85 11.61 -39.99
CA GLN A 102 -2.08 12.44 -40.91
C GLN A 102 -0.59 12.28 -40.61
N PRO A 103 0.27 12.13 -41.63
CA PRO A 103 1.71 12.17 -41.45
C PRO A 103 2.14 13.48 -40.79
N VAL A 104 3.04 13.38 -39.81
CA VAL A 104 3.66 14.52 -39.15
C VAL A 104 5.16 14.26 -38.99
N ASP A 105 5.95 15.31 -38.76
CA ASP A 105 7.40 15.15 -38.56
C ASP A 105 7.74 14.57 -37.17
N GLY A 106 6.83 14.72 -36.21
CA GLY A 106 7.02 14.25 -34.85
C GLY A 106 5.97 14.77 -33.88
N PRO A 107 6.15 14.52 -32.57
CA PRO A 107 5.27 15.04 -31.55
C PRO A 107 5.38 16.56 -31.40
N THR A 108 4.34 17.20 -30.89
CA THR A 108 4.34 18.64 -30.60
C THR A 108 4.50 18.90 -29.09
N LEU A 109 5.12 20.05 -28.76
CA LEU A 109 5.20 20.57 -27.39
C LEU A 109 3.79 20.70 -26.78
N PRO A 110 3.56 20.27 -25.53
CA PRO A 110 2.28 20.46 -24.85
C PRO A 110 2.00 21.94 -24.58
N GLU A 111 0.73 22.35 -24.75
CA GLU A 111 0.29 23.74 -24.72
C GLU A 111 0.63 24.45 -23.39
N HIS A 112 0.38 23.79 -22.26
CA HIS A 112 0.64 24.36 -20.93
C HIS A 112 1.98 23.90 -20.33
N GLY A 113 2.88 23.37 -21.17
CA GLY A 113 4.19 22.88 -20.75
C GLY A 113 4.15 21.49 -20.12
N SER A 114 5.34 20.96 -19.81
CA SER A 114 5.54 19.58 -19.36
C SER A 114 5.76 19.43 -17.85
N GLN A 115 5.69 20.52 -17.11
CA GLN A 115 5.87 20.56 -15.66
C GLN A 115 4.54 20.89 -15.00
N GLY A 116 4.24 20.22 -13.89
CA GLY A 116 3.00 20.45 -13.15
C GLY A 116 2.97 19.69 -11.83
N LEU A 117 1.88 19.86 -11.09
CA LEU A 117 1.61 19.16 -9.84
C LEU A 117 1.02 17.77 -10.13
N VAL A 118 1.59 16.71 -9.55
CA VAL A 118 0.96 15.38 -9.61
C VAL A 118 -0.18 15.32 -8.60
N THR A 119 -1.39 15.11 -9.12
CA THR A 119 -2.60 14.81 -8.36
C THR A 119 -3.06 13.36 -8.55
N ASP A 120 -2.52 12.65 -9.53
CA ASP A 120 -2.80 11.24 -9.80
C ASP A 120 -1.95 10.30 -8.91
N ARG A 121 -2.63 9.47 -8.11
CA ARG A 121 -2.00 8.50 -7.20
C ARG A 121 -1.24 7.42 -7.95
N SER A 122 -1.75 6.95 -9.09
CA SER A 122 -1.13 5.86 -9.84
C SER A 122 0.21 6.29 -10.45
N LEU A 123 0.26 7.51 -11.01
CA LEU A 123 1.49 8.14 -11.48
C LEU A 123 2.48 8.32 -10.35
N ALA A 124 2.07 8.93 -9.23
CA ALA A 124 2.95 9.13 -8.08
C ALA A 124 3.54 7.81 -7.57
N THR A 125 2.72 6.77 -7.45
CA THR A 125 3.15 5.41 -7.07
C THR A 125 4.15 4.86 -8.08
N SER A 126 3.86 4.96 -9.38
CA SER A 126 4.74 4.48 -10.45
C SER A 126 6.12 5.14 -10.41
N LEU A 127 6.16 6.47 -10.22
CA LEU A 127 7.41 7.24 -10.12
C LEU A 127 8.21 6.85 -8.86
N LEU A 128 7.55 6.69 -7.71
CA LEU A 128 8.19 6.22 -6.48
C LEU A 128 8.74 4.80 -6.62
N VAL A 129 8.01 3.88 -7.24
CA VAL A 129 8.49 2.52 -7.52
C VAL A 129 9.73 2.55 -8.40
N GLN A 130 9.75 3.36 -9.46
CA GLN A 130 10.94 3.54 -10.30
C GLN A 130 12.13 4.06 -9.50
N ARG A 131 11.90 5.06 -8.63
CA ARG A 131 12.94 5.61 -7.76
C ARG A 131 13.50 4.58 -6.77
N LEU A 132 12.63 3.79 -6.13
CA LEU A 132 13.03 2.71 -5.21
C LEU A 132 13.90 1.66 -5.91
N TRP A 133 13.52 1.23 -7.12
CA TRP A 133 14.32 0.29 -7.91
C TRP A 133 15.65 0.87 -8.35
N PHE A 134 15.67 2.12 -8.81
CA PHE A 134 16.90 2.81 -9.18
C PHE A 134 17.90 2.84 -8.01
N GLU A 135 17.44 3.17 -6.81
CA GLU A 135 18.29 3.19 -5.61
C GLU A 135 18.74 1.79 -5.18
N ALA A 136 17.86 0.79 -5.25
CA ALA A 136 18.22 -0.59 -4.98
C ALA A 136 19.30 -1.12 -5.95
N ASP A 137 19.18 -0.82 -7.24
CA ASP A 137 20.17 -1.19 -8.25
C ASP A 137 21.48 -0.43 -8.08
N ARG A 138 21.43 0.86 -7.72
CA ARG A 138 22.63 1.66 -7.38
C ARG A 138 23.38 1.04 -6.21
N LEU A 139 22.69 0.66 -5.14
CA LEU A 139 23.29 0.02 -3.96
C LEU A 139 23.91 -1.34 -4.32
N ARG A 140 23.21 -2.17 -5.10
CA ARG A 140 23.73 -3.46 -5.60
C ARG A 140 25.04 -3.28 -6.38
N ASN A 141 25.10 -2.28 -7.26
CA ASN A 141 26.28 -2.01 -8.07
C ASN A 141 27.46 -1.44 -7.25
N SER A 142 27.20 -0.89 -6.07
CA SER A 142 28.23 -0.38 -5.16
C SER A 142 28.86 -1.43 -4.25
N GLY A 143 28.49 -2.71 -4.38
CA GLY A 143 29.08 -3.81 -3.62
C GLY A 143 28.55 -3.96 -2.18
N VAL A 144 27.48 -3.25 -1.82
CA VAL A 144 26.79 -3.43 -0.54
C VAL A 144 26.10 -4.80 -0.53
N SER A 145 26.24 -5.56 0.56
CA SER A 145 25.73 -6.94 0.67
C SER A 145 24.23 -7.05 0.37
N ALA A 146 23.90 -7.92 -0.59
CA ALA A 146 23.00 -9.07 -0.38
C ALA A 146 21.72 -8.84 0.43
N ASP A 147 21.94 -8.84 1.74
CA ASP A 147 20.93 -9.10 2.75
C ASP A 147 20.35 -7.81 3.36
N ARG A 148 20.79 -6.63 2.88
CA ARG A 148 20.35 -5.30 3.36
C ARG A 148 19.70 -4.42 2.29
N TYR A 149 19.12 -4.99 1.22
CA TYR A 149 18.58 -4.21 0.09
C TYR A 149 17.23 -3.54 0.36
N PHE A 150 17.10 -2.79 1.46
CA PHE A 150 16.05 -1.78 1.56
C PHE A 150 16.64 -0.40 1.21
N PRO A 151 16.05 0.35 0.25
CA PRO A 151 16.45 1.73 0.02
C PRO A 151 16.26 2.55 1.30
N SER A 152 17.15 3.52 1.53
CA SER A 152 17.08 4.41 2.70
C SER A 152 15.80 5.25 2.71
N GLY A 153 15.36 5.71 3.88
CA GLY A 153 14.14 6.51 4.01
C GLY A 153 14.21 7.88 3.32
N ASN A 154 15.43 8.35 2.97
CA ASN A 154 15.63 9.55 2.15
C ASN A 154 14.92 9.48 0.78
N VAL A 155 14.72 8.27 0.23
CA VAL A 155 14.04 8.06 -1.04
C VAL A 155 12.59 8.53 -0.99
N LEU A 156 11.95 8.39 0.17
CA LEU A 156 10.59 8.82 0.38
C LEU A 156 10.51 10.26 0.88
N THR A 157 11.57 10.87 1.40
CA THR A 157 11.47 12.19 2.06
C THR A 157 11.94 13.37 1.19
N SER A 158 11.90 13.18 -0.13
CA SER A 158 12.30 14.21 -1.09
C SER A 158 11.44 15.47 -0.99
N SER A 159 12.09 16.62 -0.82
CA SER A 159 11.46 17.94 -0.90
C SER A 159 12.40 18.92 -1.60
N ARG A 160 11.84 19.87 -2.35
CA ARG A 160 12.60 20.92 -3.02
C ARG A 160 11.90 22.25 -2.78
N ASN A 161 12.63 23.24 -2.26
CA ASN A 161 12.11 24.56 -1.90
C ASN A 161 10.87 24.49 -0.98
N GLY A 162 10.88 23.56 -0.01
CA GLY A 162 9.77 23.36 0.93
C GLY A 162 8.52 22.70 0.33
N ARG A 163 8.56 22.26 -0.94
CA ARG A 163 7.46 21.52 -1.57
C ARG A 163 7.72 20.01 -1.52
N PRO A 164 6.75 19.20 -1.07
CA PRO A 164 6.85 17.75 -1.11
C PRO A 164 6.78 17.26 -2.56
N GLY A 165 7.51 16.19 -2.87
CA GLY A 165 7.50 15.63 -4.21
C GLY A 165 8.39 14.41 -4.37
N ILE A 166 8.69 14.08 -5.62
CA ILE A 166 9.46 12.89 -5.99
C ILE A 166 10.69 13.34 -6.77
N GLU A 167 11.86 12.93 -6.31
CA GLU A 167 13.09 13.01 -7.11
C GLU A 167 13.11 11.88 -8.14
N LEU A 168 13.35 12.23 -9.40
CA LEU A 168 13.43 11.29 -10.51
C LEU A 168 14.86 10.74 -10.63
N PRO A 169 15.05 9.55 -11.24
CA PRO A 169 16.37 8.95 -11.45
C PRO A 169 17.38 9.82 -12.23
N ASP A 170 16.90 10.79 -13.02
CA ASP A 170 17.73 11.72 -13.79
C ASP A 170 18.03 13.04 -13.03
N GLY A 171 17.69 13.12 -11.74
CA GLY A 171 17.86 14.32 -10.90
C GLY A 171 16.73 15.35 -11.03
N GLY A 172 15.73 15.06 -11.89
CA GLY A 172 14.49 15.82 -11.96
C GLY A 172 13.71 15.81 -10.64
N PHE A 173 12.81 16.77 -10.46
CA PHE A 173 11.91 16.80 -9.30
C PHE A 173 10.50 17.10 -9.76
N VAL A 174 9.55 16.31 -9.26
CA VAL A 174 8.14 16.43 -9.59
C VAL A 174 7.36 16.72 -8.30
N PRO A 175 6.72 17.90 -8.17
CA PRO A 175 5.90 18.20 -7.01
C PRO A 175 4.66 17.29 -7.00
N VAL A 176 4.26 16.84 -5.82
CA VAL A 176 3.09 15.97 -5.64
C VAL A 176 2.19 16.54 -4.56
N ARG A 177 0.87 16.49 -4.76
CA ARG A 177 -0.08 16.92 -3.74
C ARG A 177 0.08 16.07 -2.47
N ALA A 178 0.10 16.69 -1.30
CA ALA A 178 0.47 16.02 -0.05
C ALA A 178 -0.42 14.79 0.26
N ASP A 179 -1.74 14.91 0.10
CA ASP A 179 -2.71 13.82 0.32
C ASP A 179 -2.57 12.65 -0.68
N VAL A 180 -1.97 12.90 -1.85
CA VAL A 180 -1.64 11.90 -2.86
C VAL A 180 -0.31 11.25 -2.53
N LEU A 181 0.68 12.05 -2.14
CA LEU A 181 2.05 11.60 -1.92
C LEU A 181 2.14 10.54 -0.82
N TRP A 182 1.55 10.78 0.36
CA TRP A 182 1.65 9.81 1.47
C TRP A 182 1.00 8.46 1.12
N ARG A 183 -0.12 8.47 0.39
CA ARG A 183 -0.79 7.25 -0.09
C ARG A 183 0.05 6.55 -1.15
N ALA A 184 0.66 7.32 -2.06
CA ALA A 184 1.53 6.80 -3.10
C ALA A 184 2.80 6.16 -2.52
N LYS A 185 3.39 6.72 -1.45
CA LYS A 185 4.53 6.12 -0.73
C LYS A 185 4.18 4.75 -0.17
N ARG A 186 3.00 4.62 0.47
CA ARG A 186 2.51 3.34 1.02
C ARG A 186 2.35 2.29 -0.07
N ASP A 187 1.73 2.65 -1.19
CA ASP A 187 1.51 1.75 -2.31
C ASP A 187 2.82 1.34 -2.97
N ALA A 188 3.72 2.30 -3.22
CA ALA A 188 5.00 2.05 -3.85
C ALA A 188 5.86 1.11 -3.00
N LEU A 189 5.86 1.29 -1.69
CA LEU A 189 6.57 0.42 -0.76
C LEU A 189 6.00 -0.99 -0.73
N THR A 190 4.66 -1.10 -0.74
CA THR A 190 3.96 -2.39 -0.81
C THR A 190 4.28 -3.11 -2.13
N GLU A 191 4.21 -2.40 -3.25
CA GLU A 191 4.54 -2.93 -4.57
C GLU A 191 6.00 -3.37 -4.65
N PHE A 192 6.93 -2.54 -4.17
CA PHE A 192 8.36 -2.86 -4.10
C PHE A 192 8.62 -4.11 -3.24
N ALA A 193 8.08 -4.16 -2.02
CA ALA A 193 8.24 -5.29 -1.11
C ALA A 193 7.64 -6.59 -1.67
N SER A 194 6.53 -6.51 -2.42
CA SER A 194 5.88 -7.68 -3.02
C SER A 194 6.75 -8.37 -4.09
N ARG A 195 7.61 -7.60 -4.76
CA ARG A 195 8.50 -8.07 -5.84
C ARG A 195 9.90 -8.45 -5.35
N GLY A 196 10.31 -7.96 -4.17
CA GLY A 196 11.58 -8.28 -3.53
C GLY A 196 11.51 -9.49 -2.58
N ARG A 197 12.63 -9.76 -1.89
CA ARG A 197 12.70 -10.72 -0.77
C ARG A 197 12.11 -10.16 0.54
N HIS A 198 11.51 -8.97 0.49
CA HIS A 198 11.16 -8.13 1.64
C HIS A 198 9.71 -8.26 2.11
N ARG A 199 9.03 -9.36 1.73
CA ARG A 199 7.62 -9.60 2.08
C ARG A 199 7.36 -9.75 3.58
N GLU A 200 8.41 -9.94 4.36
CA GLU A 200 8.34 -10.16 5.81
C GLU A 200 8.17 -8.85 6.61
N PHE A 201 8.48 -7.69 5.98
CA PHE A 201 8.50 -6.38 6.64
C PHE A 201 7.27 -5.50 6.36
N SER A 202 6.27 -6.06 5.67
CA SER A 202 5.00 -5.40 5.37
C SER A 202 3.87 -6.40 5.37
N SER A 203 2.79 -6.06 6.06
CA SER A 203 1.56 -6.83 6.05
C SER A 203 0.76 -6.52 4.77
N PRO A 204 0.18 -7.53 4.08
CA PRO A 204 -0.67 -7.28 2.93
C PRO A 204 -1.81 -6.32 3.28
N ARG A 205 -2.13 -5.38 2.38
CA ARG A 205 -3.15 -4.34 2.61
C ARG A 205 -4.49 -4.90 3.08
N VAL A 206 -4.94 -6.02 2.50
CA VAL A 206 -6.19 -6.69 2.90
C VAL A 206 -6.17 -7.12 4.36
N VAL A 207 -5.03 -7.63 4.84
CA VAL A 207 -4.86 -8.01 6.25
C VAL A 207 -4.83 -6.78 7.14
N ALA A 208 -4.11 -5.73 6.72
CA ALA A 208 -4.04 -4.49 7.49
C ALA A 208 -5.40 -3.80 7.64
N SER A 209 -6.19 -3.76 6.57
CA SER A 209 -7.58 -3.28 6.62
C SER A 209 -8.46 -4.16 7.52
N ALA A 210 -8.33 -5.48 7.44
CA ALA A 210 -9.10 -6.38 8.31
C ALA A 210 -8.76 -6.19 9.81
N VAL A 211 -7.47 -6.08 10.15
CA VAL A 211 -7.00 -5.81 11.52
C VAL A 211 -7.55 -4.47 12.02
N SER A 212 -7.50 -3.43 11.18
CA SER A 212 -8.00 -2.10 11.53
C SER A 212 -9.52 -2.09 11.73
N ALA A 213 -10.27 -2.80 10.89
CA ALA A 213 -11.72 -2.96 11.05
C ALA A 213 -12.10 -3.63 12.39
N LEU A 214 -11.27 -4.53 12.92
CA LEU A 214 -11.51 -5.19 14.21
C LEU A 214 -11.36 -4.23 15.41
N VAL A 215 -10.58 -3.15 15.26
CA VAL A 215 -10.39 -2.13 16.30
C VAL A 215 -11.19 -0.86 16.06
N GLU A 216 -11.92 -0.76 14.95
CA GLU A 216 -12.62 0.43 14.47
C GLU A 216 -13.39 1.19 15.56
N LYS A 217 -14.21 0.48 16.36
CA LYS A 217 -15.01 1.09 17.44
C LYS A 217 -14.19 1.62 18.63
N HIS A 218 -12.90 1.31 18.69
CA HIS A 218 -11.98 1.65 19.76
C HIS A 218 -10.85 2.56 19.25
N LEU A 219 -10.84 2.97 17.98
CA LEU A 219 -9.81 3.83 17.38
C LEU A 219 -9.89 5.27 17.92
N ALA A 220 -9.51 5.48 19.18
CA ALA A 220 -9.40 6.77 19.83
C ALA A 220 -8.17 6.78 20.74
N GLY A 221 -7.65 7.97 21.06
CA GLY A 221 -6.48 8.11 21.93
C GLY A 221 -5.21 7.59 21.25
N THR A 222 -4.45 6.74 21.92
CA THR A 222 -3.15 6.26 21.44
C THR A 222 -3.29 4.90 20.74
N VAL A 223 -2.94 4.85 19.46
CA VAL A 223 -2.82 3.63 18.65
C VAL A 223 -1.34 3.26 18.51
N LEU A 224 -0.98 2.09 19.00
CA LEU A 224 0.39 1.60 19.06
C LEU A 224 0.61 0.38 18.15
N ASP A 225 1.71 0.38 17.42
CA ASP A 225 2.27 -0.81 16.77
C ASP A 225 3.72 -0.99 17.25
N PRO A 226 4.00 -1.89 18.21
CA PRO A 226 5.34 -2.07 18.74
C PRO A 226 6.28 -2.85 17.82
N PHE A 227 5.81 -3.36 16.68
CA PHE A 227 6.62 -4.09 15.72
C PHE A 227 6.21 -3.64 14.30
N CYS A 228 6.32 -2.33 14.05
CA CYS A 228 5.55 -1.72 12.97
C CYS A 228 6.09 -2.03 11.58
N GLY A 229 7.34 -2.45 11.42
CA GLY A 229 7.96 -2.61 10.11
C GLY A 229 7.85 -1.32 9.32
N THR A 230 7.28 -1.42 8.13
CA THR A 230 6.98 -0.26 7.27
C THR A 230 5.71 0.53 7.67
N GLY A 231 5.07 0.18 8.78
CA GLY A 231 3.90 0.86 9.36
C GLY A 231 2.54 0.39 8.82
N SER A 232 2.46 -0.78 8.17
CA SER A 232 1.28 -1.22 7.41
C SER A 232 -0.03 -1.18 8.21
N PHE A 233 -0.02 -1.57 9.50
CA PHE A 233 -1.20 -1.48 10.36
C PHE A 233 -1.51 -0.07 10.84
N LEU A 234 -0.49 0.71 11.23
CA LEU A 234 -0.67 2.11 11.59
C LEU A 234 -1.33 2.90 10.47
N TRP A 235 -0.92 2.68 9.22
CA TRP A 235 -1.50 3.40 8.10
C TRP A 235 -2.96 3.02 7.83
N ALA A 236 -3.31 1.75 8.00
CA ALA A 236 -4.70 1.30 7.84
C ALA A 236 -5.58 1.82 8.98
N ALA A 237 -5.09 1.84 10.23
CA ALA A 237 -5.78 2.45 11.35
C ALA A 237 -5.95 3.97 11.18
N LEU A 238 -4.94 4.64 10.62
CA LEU A 238 -4.99 6.06 10.30
C LEU A 238 -6.02 6.38 9.22
N ASP A 239 -6.13 5.57 8.15
CA ASP A 239 -7.20 5.71 7.15
C ASP A 239 -8.58 5.64 7.82
N HIS A 240 -8.85 4.62 8.63
CA HIS A 240 -10.13 4.48 9.34
C HIS A 240 -10.42 5.65 10.29
N ALA A 241 -9.43 6.08 11.08
CA ALA A 241 -9.59 7.23 11.98
C ALA A 241 -9.83 8.55 11.20
N ALA A 242 -9.22 8.71 10.02
CA ALA A 242 -9.48 9.85 9.16
C ALA A 242 -10.90 9.82 8.58
N GLU A 243 -11.35 8.67 8.06
CA GLU A 243 -12.70 8.48 7.50
C GLU A 243 -13.81 8.72 8.53
N GLN A 244 -13.58 8.34 9.79
CA GLN A 244 -14.54 8.53 10.87
C GLN A 244 -14.41 9.87 11.60
N GLY A 245 -13.42 10.70 11.25
CA GLY A 245 -13.14 11.95 11.94
C GLY A 245 -12.66 11.78 13.39
N VAL A 246 -12.19 10.59 13.79
CA VAL A 246 -11.74 10.34 15.17
C VAL A 246 -10.33 10.84 15.40
N ALA A 247 -10.11 11.55 16.51
CA ALA A 247 -8.78 11.98 16.92
C ALA A 247 -8.03 10.81 17.58
N ALA A 248 -6.93 10.42 16.96
CA ALA A 248 -6.00 9.42 17.47
C ALA A 248 -4.55 9.82 17.16
N GLU A 249 -3.65 9.44 18.06
CA GLU A 249 -2.21 9.54 17.88
C GLU A 249 -1.66 8.15 17.52
N PHE A 250 -0.74 8.10 16.56
CA PHE A 250 -0.20 6.85 16.05
C PHE A 250 1.27 6.74 16.42
N ILE A 251 1.65 5.65 17.08
CA ILE A 251 3.02 5.40 17.53
C ILE A 251 3.48 4.05 16.99
N GLY A 252 4.64 4.03 16.36
CA GLY A 252 5.28 2.81 15.86
C GLY A 252 6.68 2.64 16.41
N TYR A 253 7.05 1.40 16.74
CA TYR A 253 8.42 1.03 17.07
C TYR A 253 8.97 0.04 16.04
N GLU A 254 10.19 0.30 15.57
CA GLU A 254 10.90 -0.57 14.63
C GLU A 254 12.39 -0.63 15.00
N PHE A 255 12.95 -1.84 15.09
CA PHE A 255 14.34 -2.02 15.51
C PHE A 255 15.30 -1.78 14.35
N ASP A 256 14.89 -2.11 13.12
CA ASP A 256 15.67 -1.89 11.92
C ASP A 256 15.62 -0.41 11.54
N ALA A 257 16.80 0.22 11.47
CA ALA A 257 16.92 1.65 11.21
C ALA A 257 16.33 2.05 9.85
N GLN A 258 16.52 1.21 8.81
CA GLN A 258 16.08 1.54 7.46
C GLN A 258 14.56 1.44 7.35
N LEU A 259 13.96 0.41 7.96
CA LEU A 259 12.50 0.28 8.01
C LEU A 259 11.85 1.40 8.81
N ALA A 260 12.44 1.77 9.95
CA ALA A 260 11.98 2.91 10.75
C ALA A 260 12.01 4.21 9.93
N GLU A 261 13.11 4.50 9.23
CA GLU A 261 13.24 5.69 8.37
C GLU A 261 12.22 5.70 7.22
N LEU A 262 11.90 4.54 6.63
CA LEU A 262 10.89 4.44 5.58
C LEU A 262 9.48 4.69 6.11
N ALA A 263 9.15 4.09 7.25
CA ALA A 263 7.86 4.31 7.92
C ALA A 263 7.71 5.78 8.35
N GLU A 264 8.75 6.37 8.94
CA GLU A 264 8.78 7.80 9.27
C GLU A 264 8.59 8.67 8.01
N GLY A 265 9.25 8.31 6.92
CA GLY A 265 9.13 8.99 5.64
C GLY A 265 7.72 8.97 5.06
N ILE A 266 6.93 7.91 5.32
CA ILE A 266 5.50 7.88 5.00
C ILE A 266 4.72 8.78 5.98
N GLY A 267 4.97 8.64 7.28
CA GLY A 267 4.28 9.37 8.34
C GLY A 267 4.39 10.89 8.24
N ARG A 268 5.51 11.40 7.72
CA ARG A 268 5.76 12.85 7.56
C ARG A 268 4.73 13.58 6.69
N ASP A 269 4.20 12.91 5.67
CA ASP A 269 3.18 13.48 4.78
C ASP A 269 1.76 12.99 5.13
N ALA A 270 1.62 12.20 6.21
CA ALA A 270 0.32 11.70 6.62
C ALA A 270 -0.57 12.86 7.13
N PRO A 271 -1.90 12.76 6.94
CA PRO A 271 -2.84 13.82 7.35
C PRO A 271 -2.99 13.97 8.87
N ARG A 272 -2.40 13.05 9.65
CA ARG A 272 -2.42 13.04 11.12
C ARG A 272 -1.01 12.75 11.62
N HIS A 273 -0.72 13.23 12.83
CA HIS A 273 0.58 13.01 13.46
C HIS A 273 0.84 11.53 13.69
N VAL A 274 1.98 11.06 13.17
CA VAL A 274 2.49 9.69 13.39
C VAL A 274 3.92 9.80 13.87
N VAL A 275 4.22 9.12 14.97
CA VAL A 275 5.57 9.01 15.51
C VAL A 275 6.09 7.61 15.20
N ILE A 276 7.20 7.53 14.47
CA ILE A 276 7.94 6.28 14.31
C ILE A 276 9.25 6.43 15.05
N GLU A 277 9.51 5.54 16.00
CA GLU A 277 10.75 5.52 16.76
C GLU A 277 11.57 4.28 16.46
N LYS A 278 12.85 4.50 16.17
CA LYS A 278 13.82 3.43 16.08
C LYS A 278 14.11 2.87 17.48
N GLY A 279 13.91 1.57 17.68
CA GLY A 279 14.29 0.90 18.91
C GLY A 279 13.78 -0.53 19.03
N ASP A 280 14.45 -1.32 19.85
CA ASP A 280 14.02 -2.68 20.17
C ASP A 280 12.91 -2.65 21.25
N SER A 281 11.69 -2.98 20.84
CA SER A 281 10.51 -3.10 21.71
C SER A 281 10.66 -4.09 22.85
N PHE A 282 11.55 -5.08 22.73
CA PHE A 282 11.86 -5.99 23.84
C PHE A 282 12.67 -5.31 24.94
N GLN A 283 13.56 -4.38 24.59
CA GLN A 283 14.50 -3.76 25.53
C GLN A 283 13.99 -2.42 26.12
N ARG A 284 12.95 -1.83 25.55
CA ARG A 284 12.41 -0.54 26.00
C ARG A 284 11.07 -0.63 26.72
N GLY A 285 10.73 0.47 27.41
CA GLY A 285 9.35 0.77 27.80
C GLY A 285 8.55 1.19 26.57
N LEU A 286 7.33 0.67 26.45
CA LEU A 286 6.36 1.05 25.43
C LEU A 286 5.44 2.13 25.99
N ALA A 287 4.92 3.00 25.11
CA ALA A 287 3.88 3.96 25.48
C ALA A 287 2.58 3.24 25.89
N ASP A 288 1.87 3.79 26.86
CA ASP A 288 0.53 3.33 27.22
C ASP A 288 -0.46 3.62 26.08
N ALA A 289 -1.18 2.60 25.63
CA ALA A 289 -2.00 2.62 24.43
C ALA A 289 -3.45 2.24 24.72
N ASP A 290 -4.37 2.91 24.02
CA ASP A 290 -5.80 2.57 24.00
C ASP A 290 -6.05 1.41 23.01
N VAL A 291 -5.28 1.39 21.92
CA VAL A 291 -5.32 0.34 20.91
C VAL A 291 -3.92 -0.14 20.57
N VAL A 292 -3.72 -1.46 20.50
CA VAL A 292 -2.52 -2.07 19.94
C VAL A 292 -2.88 -2.85 18.67
N VAL A 293 -2.25 -2.52 17.54
CA VAL A 293 -2.38 -3.27 16.27
C VAL A 293 -1.01 -3.66 15.77
N THR A 294 -0.72 -4.95 15.63
CA THR A 294 0.64 -5.38 15.30
C THR A 294 0.75 -6.78 14.71
N ALA A 295 1.88 -7.07 14.07
CA ALA A 295 2.29 -8.41 13.64
C ALA A 295 3.66 -8.68 14.27
N PRO A 296 3.70 -9.33 15.43
CA PRO A 296 4.96 -9.62 16.09
C PRO A 296 5.90 -10.45 15.20
N PRO A 297 7.22 -10.29 15.35
CA PRO A 297 8.19 -11.10 14.62
C PRO A 297 8.00 -12.58 14.96
N VAL A 298 8.05 -13.42 13.92
CA VAL A 298 7.82 -14.86 14.03
C VAL A 298 9.16 -15.58 14.02
N GLY A 299 9.33 -16.61 14.87
CA GLY A 299 10.55 -17.43 14.90
C GLY A 299 11.76 -16.77 15.57
N LEU A 300 11.57 -15.59 16.19
CA LEU A 300 12.61 -14.91 16.94
C LEU A 300 12.84 -15.61 18.30
N SER A 301 14.09 -15.94 18.60
CA SER A 301 14.53 -16.29 19.95
C SER A 301 15.29 -15.10 20.54
N LEU A 302 14.89 -14.66 21.73
CA LEU A 302 15.57 -13.59 22.44
C LEU A 302 16.89 -14.10 23.02
N ALA A 303 17.92 -13.25 22.98
CA ALA A 303 19.21 -13.54 23.63
C ALA A 303 19.06 -13.55 25.16
N ASP A 304 18.32 -12.57 25.69
CA ASP A 304 17.98 -12.47 27.11
C ASP A 304 16.56 -13.00 27.35
N ARG A 305 16.36 -13.68 28.49
CA ARG A 305 15.03 -14.18 28.85
C ARG A 305 14.14 -13.03 29.29
N HIS A 306 12.96 -12.95 28.70
CA HIS A 306 11.93 -11.96 29.02
C HIS A 306 11.08 -12.43 30.22
N LEU A 307 10.89 -11.56 31.21
CA LEU A 307 10.05 -11.82 32.38
C LEU A 307 8.57 -11.49 32.07
N LEU A 308 7.72 -12.50 32.15
CA LEU A 308 6.30 -12.42 31.85
C LEU A 308 5.49 -11.88 33.04
N LEU A 309 4.26 -11.43 32.78
CA LEU A 309 3.33 -10.89 33.79
C LEU A 309 3.01 -11.89 34.91
N ASP A 310 3.09 -13.19 34.64
CA ASP A 310 2.88 -14.26 35.62
C ASP A 310 4.14 -14.61 36.45
N GLY A 311 5.25 -13.89 36.21
CA GLY A 311 6.54 -14.12 36.86
C GLY A 311 7.40 -15.22 36.23
N SER A 312 6.90 -15.92 35.21
CA SER A 312 7.71 -16.90 34.44
C SER A 312 8.64 -16.20 33.44
N THR A 313 9.60 -16.94 32.88
CA THR A 313 10.54 -16.38 31.89
C THR A 313 10.54 -17.16 30.58
N THR A 314 10.64 -16.43 29.47
CA THR A 314 10.65 -17.01 28.12
C THR A 314 11.79 -16.46 27.28
N SER A 315 12.37 -17.28 26.41
CA SER A 315 13.23 -16.82 25.30
C SER A 315 12.46 -16.77 23.98
N GLU A 316 11.20 -17.19 23.96
CA GLU A 316 10.38 -17.21 22.75
C GLU A 316 9.85 -15.80 22.46
N GLY A 317 10.34 -15.18 21.38
CA GLY A 317 10.04 -13.78 21.06
C GLY A 317 8.55 -13.49 20.86
N TYR A 318 7.78 -14.46 20.35
CA TYR A 318 6.34 -14.28 20.16
C TYR A 318 5.57 -14.19 21.49
N VAL A 319 5.98 -14.96 22.52
CA VAL A 319 5.37 -14.91 23.85
C VAL A 319 5.73 -13.60 24.54
N ALA A 320 7.00 -13.20 24.44
CA ALA A 320 7.46 -11.91 24.96
C ALA A 320 6.76 -10.73 24.29
N ALA A 321 6.51 -10.81 22.98
CA ALA A 321 5.82 -9.76 22.23
C ALA A 321 4.35 -9.62 22.65
N LEU A 322 3.65 -10.74 22.89
CA LEU A 322 2.30 -10.73 23.44
C LEU A 322 2.28 -10.03 24.80
N ASP A 323 3.19 -10.41 25.70
CA ASP A 323 3.31 -9.83 27.03
C ASP A 323 3.57 -8.32 26.97
N LYS A 324 4.48 -7.87 26.10
CA LYS A 324 4.72 -6.45 25.83
C LYS A 324 3.48 -5.71 25.35
N CYS A 325 2.73 -6.29 24.41
CA CYS A 325 1.49 -5.67 23.90
C CYS A 325 0.42 -5.56 24.99
N VAL A 326 0.26 -6.59 25.83
CA VAL A 326 -0.70 -6.56 26.95
C VAL A 326 -0.29 -5.53 28.00
N ARG A 327 1.00 -5.45 28.34
CA ARG A 327 1.52 -4.44 29.29
C ARG A 327 1.34 -3.01 28.82
N ALA A 328 1.36 -2.78 27.52
CA ALA A 328 1.15 -1.45 26.94
C ALA A 328 -0.32 -1.02 26.96
N LEU A 329 -1.29 -1.90 27.18
CA LEU A 329 -2.70 -1.53 27.17
C LEU A 329 -3.10 -0.78 28.43
N LYS A 330 -3.74 0.38 28.24
CA LYS A 330 -4.50 1.05 29.30
C LYS A 330 -5.68 0.17 29.75
N PRO A 331 -6.22 0.36 30.97
CA PRO A 331 -7.45 -0.31 31.39
C PRO A 331 -8.59 -0.09 30.37
N GLY A 332 -9.19 -1.18 29.87
CA GLY A 332 -10.23 -1.14 28.84
C GLY A 332 -9.71 -1.03 27.40
N GLY A 333 -8.40 -0.98 27.21
CA GLY A 333 -7.77 -0.96 25.88
C GLY A 333 -7.94 -2.28 25.12
N ARG A 334 -7.70 -2.23 23.81
CA ARG A 334 -7.90 -3.37 22.90
C ARG A 334 -6.66 -3.66 22.08
N ALA A 335 -6.24 -4.92 22.03
CA ALA A 335 -5.19 -5.37 21.12
C ALA A 335 -5.74 -6.30 20.03
N VAL A 336 -5.26 -6.12 18.81
CA VAL A 336 -5.45 -7.07 17.70
C VAL A 336 -4.09 -7.39 17.10
N LEU A 337 -3.70 -8.66 17.21
CA LEU A 337 -2.38 -9.12 16.78
C LEU A 337 -2.53 -10.14 15.66
N GLN A 338 -1.78 -9.95 14.57
CA GLN A 338 -1.66 -10.95 13.52
C GLN A 338 -0.58 -11.96 13.90
N TYR A 339 -0.99 -13.20 14.14
CA TYR A 339 -0.09 -14.32 14.35
C TYR A 339 -0.04 -15.23 13.13
N ARG A 340 1.17 -15.65 12.72
CA ARG A 340 1.34 -16.79 11.82
C ARG A 340 1.53 -18.04 12.68
N SER A 341 0.63 -19.01 12.53
CA SER A 341 0.72 -20.28 13.23
C SER A 341 1.99 -21.04 12.83
N LEU A 342 3.00 -21.02 13.70
CA LEU A 342 4.02 -22.05 13.79
C LEU A 342 3.86 -22.64 15.18
N VAL A 343 3.69 -23.96 15.28
CA VAL A 343 3.57 -24.74 16.52
C VAL A 343 2.14 -24.92 17.04
N HIS A 344 1.70 -26.18 17.03
CA HIS A 344 0.65 -26.71 17.90
C HIS A 344 0.76 -26.08 19.28
N LEU A 345 -0.31 -25.46 19.77
CA LEU A 345 -0.49 -25.19 21.20
C LEU A 345 0.01 -26.40 21.98
N ARG A 346 1.19 -26.29 22.60
CA ARG A 346 1.74 -27.35 23.44
C ARG A 346 0.86 -27.39 24.69
N GLY A 347 -0.08 -28.34 24.67
CA GLY A 347 -0.79 -28.84 25.83
C GLY A 347 -2.04 -28.03 26.23
N PRO A 348 -3.06 -28.71 26.77
CA PRO A 348 -4.19 -28.03 27.37
C PRO A 348 -3.68 -27.23 28.57
N VAL A 349 -4.19 -26.01 28.72
CA VAL A 349 -4.20 -25.31 30.00
C VAL A 349 -4.67 -26.34 31.03
N ARG A 350 -3.75 -26.80 31.90
CA ARG A 350 -4.14 -27.59 33.06
C ARG A 350 -5.07 -26.67 33.83
N GLY A 351 -6.34 -27.07 33.88
CA GLY A 351 -7.34 -26.46 34.74
C GLY A 351 -6.73 -26.30 36.12
N VAL A 352 -6.94 -25.11 36.67
CA VAL A 352 -6.79 -24.81 38.09
C VAL A 352 -7.17 -26.05 38.87
N GLN A 353 -6.20 -26.69 39.51
CA GLN A 353 -6.48 -27.78 40.45
C GLN A 353 -7.33 -27.19 41.55
N ASP A 354 -8.53 -27.74 41.69
CA ASP A 354 -9.38 -27.56 42.85
C ASP A 354 -8.56 -27.74 44.13
N VAL A 355 -8.57 -26.68 44.95
CA VAL A 355 -8.18 -26.76 46.36
C VAL A 355 -9.23 -27.61 47.06
N PRO A 356 -8.89 -28.74 47.69
CA PRO A 356 -9.87 -29.54 48.40
C PRO A 356 -10.19 -28.87 49.74
N GLY A 357 -11.48 -28.55 49.94
CA GLY A 357 -12.02 -28.35 51.28
C GLY A 357 -12.79 -27.04 51.47
N ARG A 358 -14.08 -27.06 51.14
CA ARG A 358 -15.14 -26.50 51.99
C ARG A 358 -16.50 -26.98 51.48
N GLU A 359 -17.10 -27.86 52.26
CA GLU A 359 -18.48 -28.32 52.11
C GLU A 359 -19.45 -27.14 52.20
N LEU A 360 -20.40 -27.07 51.27
CA LEU A 360 -21.67 -26.37 51.44
C LEU A 360 -22.82 -27.20 50.83
N PRO A 361 -24.05 -27.07 51.36
CA PRO A 361 -24.98 -28.19 51.49
C PRO A 361 -25.85 -28.44 50.26
N ARG A 362 -26.21 -29.72 50.09
CA ARG A 362 -27.17 -30.23 49.12
C ARG A 362 -28.55 -29.59 49.32
N SER A 363 -29.17 -29.13 48.23
CA SER A 363 -30.63 -28.98 48.17
C SER A 363 -31.21 -29.44 46.83
N ARG A 364 -32.05 -30.47 46.97
CA ARG A 364 -33.32 -30.80 46.31
C ARG A 364 -33.43 -30.73 44.77
N SER A 365 -33.51 -31.94 44.24
CA SER A 365 -34.28 -32.37 43.07
C SER A 365 -35.68 -31.76 42.97
N TYR A 366 -36.07 -31.33 41.77
CA TYR A 366 -37.46 -31.26 41.34
C TYR A 366 -37.62 -31.87 39.93
N ARG A 367 -38.50 -32.88 39.84
CA ARG A 367 -39.07 -33.46 38.61
C ARG A 367 -40.52 -32.98 38.50
N ALA A 368 -40.95 -32.58 37.31
CA ALA A 368 -42.31 -32.74 36.74
C ALA A 368 -42.24 -32.19 35.30
N SER A 369 -42.37 -32.95 34.20
CA SER A 369 -43.54 -33.67 33.64
C SER A 369 -44.68 -32.80 33.13
N GLY A 370 -44.91 -32.81 31.81
CA GLY A 370 -46.26 -32.86 31.22
C GLY A 370 -46.69 -31.71 30.29
N ARG A 371 -46.76 -32.02 28.97
CA ARG A 371 -47.87 -31.82 27.97
C ARG A 371 -48.56 -30.43 27.86
N SER A 372 -49.11 -29.94 26.75
CA SER A 372 -49.22 -30.29 25.32
C SER A 372 -50.04 -29.18 24.62
N ASP A 373 -49.85 -29.04 23.31
CA ASP A 373 -50.80 -28.59 22.28
C ASP A 373 -51.18 -27.11 22.05
N HIS A 374 -51.52 -26.89 20.76
CA HIS A 374 -52.00 -25.71 20.00
C HIS A 374 -50.86 -24.97 19.29
N GLY A 375 -50.62 -25.08 17.98
CA GLY A 375 -51.49 -25.43 16.86
C GLY A 375 -51.92 -24.17 16.11
N HIS A 376 -51.18 -23.73 15.09
CA HIS A 376 -51.73 -23.00 13.93
C HIS A 376 -50.78 -23.08 12.72
N ARG A 377 -51.26 -23.73 11.66
CA ARG A 377 -50.77 -23.68 10.27
C ARG A 377 -51.40 -22.45 9.58
N CYS A 378 -50.72 -21.73 8.69
CA CYS A 378 -50.77 -21.80 7.19
C CYS A 378 -50.72 -20.34 6.64
N PRO A 379 -50.55 -20.06 5.33
CA PRO A 379 -49.63 -20.63 4.34
C PRO A 379 -49.01 -19.60 3.34
N PHE A 380 -48.06 -20.08 2.53
CA PHE A 380 -47.74 -19.75 1.11
C PHE A 380 -48.16 -18.40 0.47
N ARG A 381 -47.20 -17.74 -0.21
CA ARG A 381 -47.35 -17.41 -1.64
C ARG A 381 -46.00 -17.20 -2.36
N SER A 382 -45.81 -18.02 -3.39
CA SER A 382 -44.85 -17.87 -4.48
C SER A 382 -45.44 -16.97 -5.57
N ARG A 383 -44.61 -16.24 -6.33
CA ARG A 383 -44.83 -15.96 -7.75
C ARG A 383 -43.55 -15.47 -8.44
N ARG A 384 -43.14 -16.23 -9.46
CA ARG A 384 -42.24 -15.82 -10.55
C ARG A 384 -43.02 -14.93 -11.53
N HIS A 385 -42.36 -13.96 -12.17
CA HIS A 385 -42.48 -13.72 -13.62
C HIS A 385 -41.44 -12.69 -14.12
N ARG A 386 -40.64 -13.12 -15.11
CA ARG A 386 -40.25 -12.39 -16.33
C ARG A 386 -40.89 -13.17 -17.52
N PRO A 387 -40.86 -12.73 -18.80
CA PRO A 387 -40.15 -11.59 -19.41
C PRO A 387 -41.00 -10.72 -20.37
N HIS A 388 -40.41 -9.60 -20.81
CA HIS A 388 -40.37 -9.17 -22.21
C HIS A 388 -38.96 -8.66 -22.51
#